data_AF-A0A932HII7-F1
#
_entry.id   AF-A0A932HII7-F1
#
_cell.length_a   1.000
_cell.length_b   1.000
_cell.length_c   1.000
_cell.angle_alpha   90.00
_cell.angle_beta   90.00
_cell.angle_gamma   90.00
#
_symmetry.space_group_name_H-M   'P 1'
#
loop_
_entity.id
_entity.type
_entity.pdbx_description
1 polymer ?
#
loop_
_entity_poly.entity_id
_entity_poly.type
_entity_poly.pdbx_seq_one_letter_code
_entity_poly.pdbx_strand_id
1 'polypeptide(L)' 'IDGFPRSATAIAHQECRVLFVEKQAFLNLLHEDPVIARKILWSLCRTLSLRLRDTTDRIVSLFSIIARPF' A
#
# COMPACT_ATOMS: atom_id res chain seq x y z
N ILE A 1 -2.26 -10.50 1.13
CA ILE A 1 -2.59 -11.91 1.40
C ILE A 1 -2.85 -12.03 2.89
N ASP A 2 -4.00 -12.54 3.28
CA ASP A 2 -4.36 -12.67 4.69
C ASP A 2 -3.49 -13.74 5.39
N GLY A 3 -3.07 -13.45 6.61
CA GLY A 3 -2.30 -14.39 7.45
C GLY A 3 -0.80 -14.46 7.20
N PHE A 4 -0.26 -13.73 6.21
CA PHE A 4 1.18 -13.66 5.99
C PHE A 4 1.84 -12.67 6.96
N PRO A 5 3.12 -12.90 7.35
CA PRO A 5 3.88 -11.94 8.13
C PRO A 5 3.99 -10.59 7.39
N ARG A 6 4.27 -9.52 8.14
CA ARG A 6 4.51 -8.19 7.55
C ARG A 6 5.64 -8.28 6.53
N SER A 7 5.42 -7.75 5.33
CA SER A 7 6.39 -7.81 4.22
C SER A 7 7.62 -6.92 4.43
N ALA A 8 7.53 -5.95 5.33
CA ALA A 8 8.61 -5.01 5.65
C ALA A 8 8.44 -4.45 7.07
N THR A 9 9.53 -3.91 7.60
CA THR A 9 9.53 -3.12 8.83
C THR A 9 9.25 -1.66 8.51
N ALA A 10 8.37 -1.02 9.29
CA ALA A 10 8.10 0.41 9.21
C ALA A 10 8.70 1.11 10.44
N ILE A 11 9.58 2.09 10.22
CA ILE A 11 10.26 2.85 11.27
C ILE A 11 9.92 4.34 11.05
N ALA A 12 9.50 5.02 12.11
CA ALA A 12 9.25 6.46 12.06
C ALA A 12 10.57 7.23 11.96
N HIS A 13 10.72 8.09 10.95
CA HIS A 13 11.91 8.91 10.79
C HIS A 13 11.93 10.13 11.73
N GLN A 14 10.74 10.60 12.09
CA GLN A 14 10.50 11.72 13.00
C GLN A 14 9.22 11.47 13.80
N GLU A 15 8.92 12.31 14.78
CA GLU A 15 7.67 12.22 15.54
C GLU A 15 6.46 12.23 14.59
N CYS A 16 5.61 11.21 14.70
CA CYS A 16 4.46 11.05 13.82
C CYS A 16 3.27 10.47 14.58
N ARG A 17 2.07 10.79 14.09
CA ARG A 17 0.82 10.17 14.53
C ARG A 17 0.30 9.26 13.44
N VAL A 18 -0.13 8.06 13.83
CA VAL A 18 -0.63 7.04 12.90
C VAL A 18 -2.11 6.78 13.20
N LEU A 19 -2.91 6.74 12.14
CA LEU A 19 -4.28 6.23 12.22
C LEU A 19 -4.27 4.73 11.94
N PHE A 20 -4.80 3.95 12.87
CA PHE A 20 -4.95 2.51 12.71
C PHE A 20 -6.39 2.15 12.42
N VAL A 21 -6.60 1.35 11.38
CA VAL A 21 -7.89 0.74 11.06
C VAL A 21 -7.75 -0.75 11.27
N GLU A 22 -8.45 -1.29 12.25
CA GLU A 22 -8.46 -2.72 12.51
C GLU A 22 -9.16 -3.46 11.38
N LYS A 23 -8.63 -4.64 11.00
CA LYS A 23 -9.24 -5.49 9.97
C LYS A 23 -10.71 -5.77 10.27
N GLN A 24 -11.03 -6.22 11.48
CA GLN A 24 -12.41 -6.61 11.80
C GLN A 24 -13.34 -5.40 11.82
N ALA A 25 -12.89 -4.26 12.35
CA ALA A 25 -13.66 -3.02 12.30
C ALA A 25 -13.96 -2.58 10.86
N PHE A 26 -12.99 -2.69 9.94
CA PHE A 26 -13.22 -2.40 8.52
C PHE A 26 -14.19 -3.40 7.87
N LEU A 27 -14.07 -4.68 8.20
CA LEU A 27 -15.00 -5.71 7.69
C LEU A 27 -16.43 -5.47 8.19
N ASN A 28 -16.60 -5.10 9.46
CA ASN A 28 -17.91 -4.72 9.99
C ASN A 28 -18.46 -3.48 9.27
N LEU A 29 -17.61 -2.48 9.02
CA LEU A 29 -18.00 -1.27 8.30
C LEU A 29 -18.50 -1.55 6.89
N LEU A 30 -17.99 -2.57 6.20
CA LEU A 30 -18.51 -2.99 4.89
C LEU A 30 -19.99 -3.39 4.94
N HIS A 31 -20.47 -3.87 6.08
CA HIS A 31 -21.87 -4.25 6.30
C HIS A 31 -22.69 -3.08 6.85
N GLU A 32 -22.14 -2.32 7.80
CA GLU A 32 -22.84 -1.22 8.49
C GLU A 32 -23.00 0.03 7.62
N ASP A 33 -21.93 0.47 6.95
CA ASP A 33 -21.94 1.59 5.99
C ASP A 33 -21.10 1.25 4.75
N PRO A 34 -21.72 0.58 3.77
CA PRO A 34 -21.04 0.18 2.54
C PRO A 34 -20.54 1.38 1.72
N VAL A 35 -21.13 2.57 1.85
CA VAL A 35 -20.75 3.74 1.05
C VAL A 35 -19.39 4.26 1.51
N ILE A 36 -19.20 4.41 2.82
CA ILE A 36 -17.93 4.84 3.39
C ILE A 36 -16.88 3.75 3.22
N ALA A 37 -17.21 2.50 3.50
CA ALA A 37 -16.27 1.39 3.39
C ALA A 37 -15.70 1.25 1.96
N ARG A 38 -16.54 1.41 0.92
CA ARG A 38 -16.08 1.40 -0.47
C ARG A 38 -15.12 2.53 -0.80
N LYS A 39 -15.29 3.73 -0.23
CA LYS A 39 -14.34 4.84 -0.43
C LYS A 39 -12.96 4.51 0.14
N ILE A 40 -12.92 3.91 1.32
CA ILE A 40 -11.67 3.46 1.96
C ILE A 40 -11.01 2.35 1.13
N LEU A 41 -11.79 1.33 0.71
CA LEU A 41 -11.30 0.24 -0.12
C LEU A 41 -10.71 0.76 -1.44
N TRP A 42 -11.43 1.66 -2.10
CA TRP A 42 -10.98 2.25 -3.35
C TRP A 42 -9.67 3.02 -3.18
N SER A 43 -9.54 3.82 -2.11
CA SER A 43 -8.31 4.54 -1.79
C SER A 43 -7.13 3.58 -1.57
N LEU A 44 -7.36 2.47 -0.84
CA LEU A 44 -6.36 1.43 -0.62
C LEU A 44 -5.92 0.78 -1.93
N CYS A 45 -6.86 0.31 -2.75
CA CYS A 45 -6.58 -0.33 -4.05
C CYS A 45 -5.84 0.60 -5.01
N ARG A 46 -6.25 1.87 -5.09
CA ARG A 46 -5.58 2.89 -5.90
C ARG A 46 -4.14 3.12 -5.42
N THR A 47 -3.94 3.25 -4.11
CA THR A 47 -2.61 3.45 -3.52
C THR A 47 -1.69 2.27 -3.81
N LEU A 48 -2.18 1.03 -3.66
CA LEU A 48 -1.41 -0.17 -3.97
C LEU A 48 -1.05 -0.24 -5.45
N SER A 49 -2.00 0.04 -6.34
CA SER A 49 -1.78 0.01 -7.79
C SER A 49 -0.73 1.03 -8.22
N LEU A 50 -0.77 2.25 -7.66
CA LEU A 50 0.23 3.28 -7.91
C LEU A 50 1.61 2.88 -7.40
N ARG A 51 1.71 2.33 -6.18
CA ARG A 51 2.99 1.88 -5.62
C ARG A 51 3.60 0.73 -6.40
N LEU A 52 2.79 -0.20 -6.89
CA LEU A 52 3.26 -1.30 -7.74
C LEU A 52 3.84 -0.74 -9.05
N ARG A 53 3.14 0.20 -9.69
CA ARG A 53 3.64 0.83 -10.92
C ARG A 53 4.94 1.60 -10.67
N ASP A 54 4.99 2.43 -9.63
CA ASP A 54 6.20 3.18 -9.26
C ASP A 54 7.37 2.24 -8.94
N THR A 55 7.12 1.13 -8.24
CA THR A 55 8.17 0.12 -7.97
C THR A 55 8.66 -0.53 -9.26
N THR A 56 7.75 -0.91 -10.16
CA THR A 56 8.10 -1.45 -11.48
C THR A 56 8.93 -0.45 -12.28
N ASP A 57 8.50 0.81 -12.34
CA ASP A 57 9.19 1.87 -13.08
C ASP A 57 10.60 2.10 -12.54
N ARG A 58 10.76 2.11 -11.20
CA ARG A 58 12.08 2.21 -10.55
C ARG A 58 12.98 1.03 -10.91
N ILE A 59 12.45 -0.19 -10.90
CA ILE A 59 13.21 -1.39 -11.26
C ILE A 59 13.67 -1.31 -12.72
N VAL A 60 12.77 -0.97 -13.65
CA VAL A 60 13.11 -0.79 -15.07
C VAL A 60 14.16 0.31 -15.26
N SER A 61 14.03 1.44 -14.55
CA SER A 61 14.99 2.54 -14.63
C SER A 61 16.40 2.09 -14.18
N LEU A 62 16.48 1.33 -13.08
CA LEU A 62 17.74 0.79 -12.58
C LEU A 62 18.40 -0.13 -13.61
N PHE A 63 17.62 -1.04 -14.21
CA PHE A 63 18.15 -1.93 -15.25
C PHE A 63 18.57 -1.17 -16.50
N SER A 64 17.88 -0.10 -16.89
CA SER A 64 18.26 0.71 -18.06
C SER A 64 19.59 1.46 -17.87
N ILE A 65 19.92 1.84 -16.64
CA ILE A 65 21.21 2.46 -16.29
C ILE A 65 22.33 1.43 -16.38
N ILE A 66 22.09 0.21 -15.87
CA ILE A 66 23.09 -0.87 -15.84
C ILE A 66 23.29 -1.50 -17.24
N ALA A 67 22.23 -1.58 -18.04
CA ALA A 67 22.23 -2.25 -19.34
C ALA A 67 22.62 -1.34 -20.52
N ARG A 68 22.99 -0.07 -20.30
CA ARG A 68 23.64 0.75 -21.33
C ARG A 68 25.15 0.46 -21.31
N PRO A 69 25.71 -0.29 -22.28
CA PRO A 69 27.14 -0.29 -22.48
C PRO A 69 27.53 1.06 -23.11
N PHE A 70 28.75 1.49 -22.86
CA PHE A 70 29.37 2.69 -23.43
C PHE A 70 29.13 2.81 -24.95
#